data_AF-A0A2S8RWK3-F1
#
_entry.id   AF-A0A2S8RWK3-F1
#
_cell.length_a   1.000
_cell.length_b   1.000
_cell.length_c   1.000
_cell.angle_alpha   90.00
_cell.angle_beta   90.00
_cell.angle_gamma   90.00
#
_symmetry.space_group_name_H-M   'P 1'
#
loop_
_entity.id
_entity.type
_entity.pdbx_description
1 polymer ?
#
loop_
_entity_poly.entity_id
_entity_poly.type
_entity_poly.pdbx_seq_one_letter_code
_entity_poly.pdbx_strand_id
1 'polypeptide(L)' 'MELEEFTERFVKEMVRLGGETFADGSSVAEYARETAPLYYAEDYQREEGPEACAEADIDCWEYEST' A
#
# COMPACT_ATOMS: atom_id res chain seq x y z
N MET A 1 -4.80 -7.91 13.92
CA MET A 1 -5.10 -6.60 13.33
C MET A 1 -6.39 -6.76 12.56
N GLU A 2 -7.33 -5.82 12.65
CA GLU A 2 -8.54 -5.84 11.82
C GLU A 2 -8.24 -5.25 10.43
N LEU A 3 -9.05 -5.60 9.42
CA LEU A 3 -8.87 -5.09 8.06
C LEU A 3 -8.93 -3.54 7.99
N GLU A 4 -9.79 -2.91 8.79
CA GLU A 4 -9.89 -1.45 8.85
C GLU A 4 -8.59 -0.82 9.35
N GLU A 5 -8.04 -1.33 10.46
CA GLU A 5 -6.75 -0.87 11.01
C GLU A 5 -5.59 -1.11 10.03
N PHE A 6 -5.59 -2.27 9.35
CA PHE A 6 -4.59 -2.58 8.33
C PHE A 6 -4.67 -1.57 7.17
N THR A 7 -5.88 -1.30 6.69
CA THR A 7 -6.13 -0.40 5.56
C THR A 7 -5.72 1.03 5.90
N GLU A 8 -6.08 1.55 7.08
CA GLU A 8 -5.70 2.91 7.48
C GLU A 8 -4.17 3.09 7.56
N ARG A 9 -3.48 2.10 8.11
CA ARG A 9 -2.01 2.11 8.23
C ARG A 9 -1.34 1.95 6.87
N PHE A 10 -1.83 1.04 6.03
CA PHE A 10 -1.33 0.82 4.67
C PHE A 10 -1.48 2.08 3.82
N VAL A 11 -2.67 2.70 3.80
CA VAL A 11 -2.93 3.94 3.06
C VAL A 11 -2.02 5.07 3.52
N LYS A 12 -1.87 5.24 4.85
CA LYS A 12 -0.99 6.27 5.40
C LYS A 12 0.45 6.09 4.93
N GLU A 13 0.94 4.86 4.93
CA GLU A 13 2.32 4.58 4.54
C GLU A 13 2.55 4.70 3.03
N MET A 14 1.62 4.22 2.21
CA MET A 14 1.65 4.39 0.76
C MET A 14 1.70 5.85 0.36
N VAL A 15 0.87 6.71 0.98
CA VAL A 15 0.89 8.15 0.71
C VAL A 15 2.17 8.81 1.22
N ARG A 16 2.73 8.34 2.35
CA ARG A 16 3.99 8.85 2.90
C ARG A 16 5.18 8.58 1.98
N LEU A 17 5.21 7.42 1.34
CA LEU A 17 6.30 6.95 0.49
C LEU A 17 6.12 7.36 -0.98
N GLY A 18 4.95 7.08 -1.57
CA GLY A 18 4.64 7.33 -2.98
C GLY A 18 4.02 8.70 -3.29
N GLY A 19 3.66 9.48 -2.27
CA GLY A 19 2.99 10.77 -2.44
C GLY A 19 1.47 10.67 -2.60
N GLU A 20 0.81 11.79 -2.91
CA GLU A 20 -0.66 11.86 -2.96
C GLU A 20 -1.26 11.33 -4.27
N THR A 21 -0.52 11.45 -5.38
CA THR A 21 -0.99 11.13 -6.74
C THR A 21 0.07 10.44 -7.57
N PHE A 22 -0.34 9.49 -8.41
CA PHE A 22 0.49 8.92 -9.46
C PHE A 22 0.78 9.91 -10.59
N ALA A 23 1.69 9.55 -11.50
CA ALA A 23 2.07 10.39 -12.64
C ALA A 23 0.91 10.70 -13.61
N ASP A 24 -0.13 9.85 -13.65
CA ASP A 24 -1.35 10.07 -14.44
C ASP A 24 -2.42 10.92 -13.72
N GLY A 25 -2.15 11.33 -12.48
CA GLY A 25 -3.04 12.14 -11.64
C GLY A 25 -4.06 11.35 -10.82
N SER A 26 -4.05 10.01 -10.88
CA SER A 26 -4.89 9.17 -10.01
C SER A 26 -4.37 9.18 -8.56
N SER A 27 -5.25 8.88 -7.58
CA SER A 27 -4.90 8.96 -6.15
C SER A 27 -4.24 7.69 -5.62
N VAL A 28 -3.08 7.84 -4.99
CA VAL A 28 -2.39 6.76 -4.27
C VAL A 28 -3.23 6.23 -3.11
N ALA A 29 -3.97 7.12 -2.44
CA ALA A 29 -4.83 6.73 -1.32
C ALA A 29 -6.05 5.92 -1.75
N GLU A 30 -6.60 6.17 -2.94
CA GLU A 30 -7.69 5.36 -3.50
C GLU A 30 -7.18 3.97 -3.90
N TYR A 31 -6.07 3.93 -4.64
CA TYR A 31 -5.37 2.67 -4.95
C TYR A 31 -5.11 1.85 -3.68
N ALA A 32 -4.50 2.46 -2.66
CA ALA A 32 -4.12 1.74 -1.45
C ALA A 32 -5.34 1.15 -0.69
N ARG A 33 -6.51 1.80 -0.73
CA ARG A 33 -7.74 1.25 -0.15
C ARG A 33 -8.27 0.05 -0.93
N GLU A 34 -8.13 0.06 -2.25
CA GLU A 34 -8.54 -1.06 -3.09
C GLU A 34 -7.59 -2.26 -2.97
N THR A 35 -6.30 -2.00 -2.75
CA THR A 35 -5.27 -3.06 -2.66
C THR A 35 -5.12 -3.64 -1.26
N ALA A 36 -5.33 -2.86 -0.19
CA ALA A 36 -5.15 -3.32 1.20
C ALA A 36 -5.90 -4.64 1.55
N PRO A 37 -7.15 -4.87 1.10
CA PRO A 37 -7.83 -6.14 1.34
C PRO A 37 -7.15 -7.36 0.72
N LEU A 38 -6.44 -7.18 -0.40
CA LEU A 38 -5.68 -8.24 -1.06
C LEU A 38 -4.47 -8.63 -0.19
N TYR A 39 -3.73 -7.65 0.31
CA TYR A 39 -2.60 -7.89 1.21
C TYR A 39 -3.04 -8.51 2.54
N TYR A 40 -4.16 -8.04 3.10
CA TYR A 40 -4.69 -8.57 4.35
C TYR A 40 -5.21 -10.02 4.24
N ALA A 41 -5.64 -10.44 3.04
CA ALA A 41 -6.15 -11.78 2.79
C ALA A 41 -5.05 -12.85 2.81
N GLU A 42 -3.80 -12.46 2.50
CA GLU A 42 -2.64 -13.35 2.52
C GLU A 42 -2.02 -13.37 3.92
N ASP A 43 -1.99 -14.56 4.56
CA ASP A 43 -1.56 -14.68 5.96
C ASP A 43 -0.15 -14.12 6.19
N TYR A 44 0.80 -14.41 5.30
CA TYR A 44 2.19 -13.96 5.43
C TYR A 44 2.34 -12.44 5.31
N GLN A 45 1.61 -11.80 4.40
CA GLN A 45 1.62 -10.35 4.22
C GLN A 45 0.93 -9.64 5.39
N ARG A 46 -0.16 -10.21 5.89
CA ARG A 46 -0.82 -9.72 7.11
C ARG A 46 0.08 -9.85 8.33
N GLU A 47 0.89 -10.91 8.44
CA GLU A 47 1.86 -11.11 9.51
C GLU A 47 3.04 -10.11 9.43
N GLU A 48 3.54 -9.81 8.24
CA GLU A 48 4.56 -8.77 8.04
C GLU A 48 4.04 -7.37 8.36
N GLY A 49 2.76 -7.12 8.05
CA GLY A 49 2.05 -5.92 8.42
C GLY A 49 1.99 -4.87 7.31
N PRO A 50 1.12 -3.85 7.49
CA PRO A 50 0.77 -2.91 6.43
C PRO A 50 1.94 -2.03 6.01
N GLU A 51 2.84 -1.64 6.91
CA GLU A 51 3.99 -0.81 6.53
C GLU A 51 4.99 -1.55 5.63
N ALA A 52 5.30 -2.81 5.96
CA ALA A 52 6.20 -3.64 5.13
C ALA A 52 5.60 -3.93 3.75
N CYS A 53 4.28 -4.17 3.70
CA CYS A 53 3.57 -4.33 2.43
C CYS A 53 3.66 -3.04 1.58
N ALA A 54 3.51 -1.87 2.20
CA ALA A 54 3.59 -0.60 1.49
C ALA A 54 5.00 -0.33 0.96
N GLU A 55 6.03 -0.57 1.77
CA GLU A 55 7.43 -0.44 1.33
C GLU A 55 7.73 -1.36 0.12
N ALA A 56 7.29 -2.61 0.16
CA ALA A 56 7.49 -3.55 -0.93
C ALA A 56 6.75 -3.17 -2.22
N ASP A 57 5.54 -2.62 -2.11
CA ASP A 57 4.74 -2.17 -3.26
C ASP A 57 5.41 -0.96 -3.95
N ILE A 58 5.85 0.03 -3.17
CA ILE A 58 6.56 1.21 -3.68
C ILE A 58 7.88 0.81 -4.36
N ASP A 59 8.68 -0.06 -3.75
CA ASP A 59 9.92 -0.56 -4.34
C ASP A 59 9.68 -1.21 -5.71
N CYS A 60 8.55 -1.90 -5.86
CA CYS A 60 8.13 -2.48 -7.15
C CYS A 60 7.84 -1.39 -8.19
N TRP A 61 7.13 -0.32 -7.82
CA TRP A 61 6.82 0.79 -8.73
C TRP A 61 8.08 1.50 -9.23
N GLU A 62 9.06 1.72 -8.35
CA GLU A 62 10.31 2.37 -8.72
C GLU A 62 11.16 1.47 -9.65
N TYR A 63 11.13 0.16 -9.43
CA TYR A 63 11.80 -0.80 -10.30
C TYR A 63 11.19 -0.84 -11.71
N GLU A 64 9.86 -0.82 -11.84
CA GLU A 64 9.18 -0.80 -13.14
C GLU A 64 9.29 0.55 -13.89
N SER A 65 9.75 1.60 -13.22
CA SER A 65 9.93 2.94 -13.78
C SER A 65 11.35 3.20 -14.34
N THR A 66 12.28 2.24 -14.18
CA THR A 66 13.68 2.31 -14.66
C THR A 66 13.90 1.59 -15.99
#